data_AF-A0A969V526-F1
#
_entry.id   AF-A0A969V526-F1
#
_cell.length_a   1.000
_cell.length_b   1.000
_cell.length_c   1.000
_cell.angle_alpha   90.00
_cell.angle_beta   90.00
_cell.angle_gamma   90.00
#
_symmetry.space_group_name_H-M   'P 1'
#
loop_
_entity.id
_entity.type
_entity.pdbx_description
1 polymer ?
#
loop_
_entity_poly.entity_id
_entity_poly.type
_entity_poly.pdbx_seq_one_letter_code
_entity_poly.pdbx_strand_id
1 'polypeptide(L)'
;MSNGNSQNPIEWKIFPRNLTARADYLVRGNPSNTRLESGVDNCYPGLEFDQRNLDKAFFPGLIFEFHRSDGAILHQILPNSEGLTHADNNPPLYLWALVGRSSTSQSEADPPVFFFNGLDGLEVWRRVHDLIPGRIAIALGPSPGSILTPSLSLSRQLDQIYDSRQSLLQRDDNGKLQIAVLVGQRTQYLDENGVIDVNVYQPGDLTRSLCSPWQYDFRDCGCFYWAASKPDIVTSADGQQPYLNFQRKNRNITPQPSEVLAQWEREQELDYAELIEGAWNQLPIVLNDRESEQFIPPPAPPVTQLMTRQEVIDELRYLATVEHALCIEYLYAHYSVNAPISLPNTGVDQQTRRIFAAANEVFMIAVDEMRHLRWVNEALDLMQQSPCLGRAQFIGRAFNRPFQLERLTPQQLQWFIDVEQPSQIAGQGLDGMYVRLLASIDRQPEQFPERERLLRLVKLIIDEGENHYKRFLSVQQHLAGLSADFYLRPLENPQSGTQLASLQRLSDQNYSVLLGALQVSFVLGDRAGGMVLEQSRRAMFNLHETNHYMASKGVRARFRLPATITITMTREDASDRINTLSTETEAAISEVMEAGDRTERDLAERQQRINEELFQRIHQLIEEDAD
;
A
#
# COMPACT_ATOMS: atom_id res chain seq x y z
N MET A 1 -31.63 -32.52 18.05
CA MET A 1 -32.53 -31.37 18.18
C MET A 1 -31.96 -30.25 17.30
N SER A 2 -32.82 -29.73 16.42
CA SER A 2 -32.68 -28.57 15.52
C SER A 2 -31.38 -28.41 14.71
N ASN A 3 -31.48 -28.75 13.42
CA ASN A 3 -30.77 -28.11 12.33
C ASN A 3 -30.99 -26.58 12.42
N GLY A 4 -29.99 -25.85 12.93
CA GLY A 4 -29.94 -24.41 12.82
C GLY A 4 -29.53 -24.04 11.40
N ASN A 5 -30.36 -23.23 10.73
CA ASN A 5 -30.10 -22.61 9.43
C ASN A 5 -28.62 -22.21 9.29
N SER A 6 -27.89 -22.87 8.38
CA SER A 6 -26.63 -22.32 7.87
C SER A 6 -26.97 -21.08 7.06
N GLN A 7 -26.87 -19.91 7.71
CA GLN A 7 -27.12 -18.61 7.08
C GLN A 7 -26.11 -18.35 5.96
N ASN A 8 -26.56 -17.68 4.90
CA ASN A 8 -25.78 -17.39 3.70
C ASN A 8 -24.70 -16.32 4.01
N PRO A 9 -23.39 -16.62 3.86
CA PRO A 9 -22.31 -15.67 4.17
C PRO A 9 -22.36 -14.36 3.37
N ILE A 10 -23.08 -14.34 2.24
CA ILE A 10 -23.27 -13.15 1.39
C ILE A 10 -24.08 -12.06 2.10
N GLU A 11 -24.98 -12.41 3.03
CA GLU A 11 -25.78 -11.45 3.79
C GLU A 11 -24.95 -10.64 4.81
N TRP A 12 -23.72 -11.09 5.12
CA TRP A 12 -22.82 -10.47 6.09
C TRP A 12 -21.50 -10.09 5.45
N LYS A 13 -21.55 -9.38 4.32
CA LYS A 13 -20.35 -8.78 3.73
C LYS A 13 -19.77 -7.80 4.75
N ILE A 14 -18.72 -8.24 5.46
CA ILE A 14 -17.94 -7.39 6.36
C ILE A 14 -17.24 -6.37 5.46
N PHE A 15 -17.73 -5.13 5.47
CA PHE A 15 -17.01 -4.02 4.89
C PHE A 15 -15.91 -3.61 5.88
N PRO A 16 -14.62 -3.67 5.51
CA PRO A 16 -13.56 -3.17 6.36
C PRO A 16 -13.77 -1.66 6.56
N ARG A 17 -14.33 -1.28 7.72
CA ARG A 17 -14.56 0.13 8.12
C ARG A 17 -13.24 0.90 8.29
N ASN A 18 -12.14 0.17 8.44
CA ASN A 18 -10.81 0.74 8.60
C ASN A 18 -10.32 1.44 7.32
N LEU A 19 -10.78 1.01 6.14
CA LEU A 19 -10.41 1.64 4.86
C LEU A 19 -11.06 3.03 4.69
N THR A 20 -12.27 3.21 5.19
CA THR A 20 -12.96 4.51 5.18
C THR A 20 -12.46 5.45 6.29
N ALA A 21 -12.12 4.92 7.46
CA ALA A 21 -11.44 5.71 8.51
C ALA A 21 -10.02 6.15 8.09
N ARG A 22 -9.31 5.32 7.31
CA ARG A 22 -7.99 5.61 6.70
C ARG A 22 -8.03 6.72 5.65
N ALA A 23 -9.19 6.97 5.03
CA ALA A 23 -9.39 8.04 4.04
C ALA A 23 -9.85 9.37 4.65
N ASP A 24 -10.26 9.37 5.92
CA ASP A 24 -10.91 10.52 6.56
C ASP A 24 -9.91 11.56 7.10
N TYR A 25 -8.67 11.14 7.42
CA TYR A 25 -7.66 12.07 7.95
C TYR A 25 -6.22 11.59 7.74
N LEU A 26 -5.46 12.31 6.89
CA LEU A 26 -4.03 12.14 6.70
C LEU A 26 -3.26 13.11 7.61
N VAL A 27 -2.62 12.60 8.66
CA VAL A 27 -1.74 13.40 9.52
C VAL A 27 -0.50 13.84 8.73
N ARG A 28 -0.43 15.13 8.39
CA ARG A 28 0.73 15.72 7.71
C ARG A 28 1.94 15.74 8.65
N GLY A 29 3.13 15.44 8.11
CA GLY A 29 4.40 15.45 8.86
C GLY A 29 4.99 14.08 9.12
N ASN A 30 4.16 13.03 9.21
CA ASN A 30 4.67 11.66 9.35
C ASN A 30 5.28 11.16 8.03
N PRO A 31 6.51 10.57 8.05
CA PRO A 31 7.11 9.91 6.91
C PRO A 31 6.19 8.84 6.33
N SER A 32 6.20 8.60 5.01
CA SER A 32 5.27 7.65 4.38
C SER A 32 5.39 6.22 4.90
N ASN A 33 6.58 5.82 5.36
CA ASN A 33 6.86 4.49 5.89
C ASN A 33 6.44 4.28 7.35
N THR A 34 5.94 5.32 8.03
CA THR A 34 5.34 5.19 9.37
C THR A 34 3.82 5.18 9.30
N ARG A 35 3.25 5.07 8.11
CA ARG A 35 1.81 5.12 7.88
C ARG A 35 1.28 3.73 7.56
N LEU A 36 0.01 3.50 7.87
CA LEU A 36 -0.63 2.21 7.60
C LEU A 36 -0.64 1.88 6.09
N GLU A 37 -0.64 2.89 5.19
CA GLU A 37 -0.58 2.64 3.74
C GLU A 37 0.76 2.07 3.23
N SER A 38 1.86 2.19 3.99
CA SER A 38 3.11 1.50 3.65
C SER A 38 3.18 0.09 4.23
N GLY A 39 2.19 -0.28 5.04
CA GLY A 39 2.10 -1.58 5.67
C GLY A 39 1.44 -2.64 4.81
N VAL A 40 1.63 -3.91 5.15
CA VAL A 40 1.02 -5.07 4.46
C VAL A 40 -0.43 -5.36 4.95
N ASP A 41 -1.04 -4.42 5.68
CA ASP A 41 -2.38 -4.49 6.27
C ASP A 41 -2.58 -5.76 7.14
N ASN A 42 -1.58 -6.11 7.96
CA ASN A 42 -1.66 -7.26 8.88
C ASN A 42 -2.09 -6.84 10.30
N CYS A 43 -3.09 -7.53 10.86
CA CYS A 43 -3.67 -7.25 12.18
C CYS A 43 -2.84 -7.79 13.37
N TYR A 44 -1.65 -8.35 13.14
CA TYR A 44 -0.79 -8.87 14.21
C TYR A 44 0.28 -7.85 14.63
N PRO A 45 0.34 -7.44 15.91
CA PRO A 45 1.39 -6.54 16.39
C PRO A 45 2.77 -7.21 16.26
N GLY A 46 3.70 -6.51 15.59
CA GLY A 46 5.08 -6.97 15.34
C GLY A 46 5.49 -7.04 13.86
N LEU A 47 4.55 -6.90 12.92
CA LEU A 47 4.82 -7.05 11.48
C LEU A 47 4.88 -5.72 10.70
N GLU A 48 4.24 -4.66 11.19
CA GLU A 48 4.10 -3.36 10.49
C GLU A 48 5.03 -2.26 11.01
N PHE A 49 5.40 -2.35 12.29
CA PHE A 49 6.50 -1.62 12.93
C PHE A 49 6.91 -2.36 14.20
N ASP A 50 8.19 -2.24 14.54
CA ASP A 50 8.73 -2.87 15.72
C ASP A 50 8.55 -1.92 16.91
N GLN A 51 7.65 -2.29 17.83
CA GLN A 51 7.32 -1.49 19.00
C GLN A 51 8.54 -1.22 19.90
N ARG A 52 9.57 -2.09 19.86
CA ARG A 52 10.84 -1.85 20.56
C ARG A 52 11.51 -0.56 20.09
N ASN A 53 11.32 -0.18 18.83
CA ASN A 53 11.85 1.07 18.30
C ASN A 53 11.10 2.30 18.79
N LEU A 54 9.85 2.20 19.25
CA LEU A 54 9.16 3.31 19.91
C LEU A 54 9.77 3.57 21.29
N ASP A 55 10.03 2.51 22.04
CA ASP A 55 10.59 2.61 23.39
C ASP A 55 12.11 2.82 23.42
N LYS A 56 12.81 2.82 22.27
CA LYS A 56 14.27 3.00 22.22
C LYS A 56 14.74 4.29 22.89
N ALA A 57 13.91 5.34 22.87
CA ALA A 57 14.22 6.67 23.41
C ALA A 57 13.44 6.99 24.71
N PHE A 58 13.04 5.96 25.49
CA PHE A 58 12.20 6.15 26.67
C PHE A 58 12.82 7.05 27.75
N PHE A 59 14.16 7.14 27.81
CA PHE A 59 14.90 8.00 28.73
C PHE A 59 15.48 9.22 27.97
N PRO A 60 15.37 10.44 28.50
CA PRO A 60 15.84 11.64 27.82
C PRO A 60 17.31 11.56 27.40
N GLY A 61 17.56 11.80 26.12
CA GLY A 61 18.91 11.87 25.57
C GLY A 61 19.63 10.53 25.41
N LEU A 62 18.97 9.39 25.62
CA LEU A 62 19.58 8.06 25.49
C LEU A 62 18.77 7.17 24.55
N ILE A 63 19.46 6.41 23.70
CA ILE A 63 18.87 5.45 22.77
C ILE A 63 19.34 4.04 23.13
N PHE A 64 18.40 3.15 23.39
CA PHE A 64 18.62 1.76 23.74
C PHE A 64 18.28 0.80 22.59
N GLU A 65 18.85 -0.40 22.65
CA GLU A 65 18.53 -1.52 21.78
C GLU A 65 18.16 -2.74 22.63
N PHE A 66 17.08 -3.42 22.27
CA PHE A 66 16.42 -4.45 23.07
C PHE A 66 16.46 -5.83 22.40
N HIS A 67 17.27 -5.99 21.36
CA HIS A 67 17.22 -7.13 20.44
C HIS A 67 18.23 -8.23 20.78
N ARG A 68 19.04 -8.00 21.81
CA ARG A 68 20.16 -8.87 22.18
C ARG A 68 19.77 -9.86 23.27
N SER A 69 20.37 -11.04 23.25
CA SER A 69 20.19 -12.08 24.28
C SER A 69 20.89 -11.74 25.60
N ASP A 70 21.78 -10.75 25.60
CA ASP A 70 22.59 -10.32 26.74
C ASP A 70 22.04 -9.05 27.44
N GLY A 71 20.82 -8.64 27.11
CA GLY A 71 20.08 -7.55 27.76
C GLY A 71 19.88 -6.31 26.88
N ALA A 72 19.47 -5.21 27.50
CA ALA A 72 19.28 -3.93 26.81
C ALA A 72 20.57 -3.10 26.82
N ILE A 73 21.12 -2.84 25.65
CA ILE A 73 22.36 -2.10 25.46
C ILE A 73 22.06 -0.63 25.17
N LEU A 74 22.87 0.27 25.72
CA LEU A 74 22.87 1.67 25.32
C LEU A 74 23.54 1.79 23.95
N HIS A 75 22.77 2.11 22.93
CA HIS A 75 23.24 2.22 21.57
C HIS A 75 23.85 3.61 21.29
N GLN A 76 23.15 4.68 21.71
CA GLN A 76 23.57 6.04 21.43
C GLN A 76 23.25 7.00 22.58
N ILE A 77 24.14 7.97 22.77
CA ILE A 77 24.01 9.08 23.71
C ILE A 77 23.77 10.34 22.88
N LEU A 78 22.60 10.97 22.99
CA LEU A 78 22.25 12.21 22.29
C LEU A 78 22.79 13.44 23.06
N PRO A 79 22.85 14.64 22.45
CA PRO A 79 23.18 15.87 23.16
C PRO A 79 22.27 16.10 24.39
N ASN A 80 22.82 16.67 25.47
CA ASN A 80 22.14 16.98 26.74
C ASN A 80 21.78 15.78 27.65
N SER A 81 22.54 14.69 27.59
CA SER A 81 22.31 13.43 28.34
C SER A 81 22.92 13.43 29.76
N GLU A 82 22.52 14.38 30.60
CA GLU A 82 22.80 14.37 32.05
C GLU A 82 24.28 14.13 32.43
N GLY A 83 25.22 14.65 31.62
CA GLY A 83 26.66 14.55 31.87
C GLY A 83 27.34 13.28 31.32
N LEU A 84 26.60 12.39 30.65
CA LEU A 84 27.19 11.32 29.83
C LEU A 84 27.75 11.87 28.53
N THR A 85 28.80 11.22 28.05
CA THR A 85 29.46 11.52 26.77
C THR A 85 29.59 10.25 25.94
N HIS A 86 29.76 10.39 24.62
CA HIS A 86 29.97 9.23 23.74
C HIS A 86 31.14 8.33 24.17
N ALA A 87 32.18 8.88 24.80
CA ALA A 87 33.32 8.12 25.28
C ALA A 87 32.96 7.13 26.41
N ASP A 88 31.85 7.36 27.10
CA ASP A 88 31.40 6.53 28.23
C ASP A 88 30.81 5.22 27.78
N ASN A 89 30.34 5.15 26.54
CA ASN A 89 29.77 3.95 25.94
C ASN A 89 30.83 3.08 25.24
N ASN A 90 32.06 3.09 25.78
CA ASN A 90 33.15 2.22 25.33
C ASN A 90 33.95 1.70 26.55
N PRO A 91 33.72 0.46 27.01
CA PRO A 91 32.86 -0.57 26.43
C PRO A 91 31.37 -0.21 26.57
N PRO A 92 30.47 -0.90 25.85
CA PRO A 92 29.06 -0.60 25.87
C PRO A 92 28.45 -0.67 27.27
N LEU A 93 27.51 0.22 27.53
CA LEU A 93 26.73 0.26 28.77
C LEU A 93 25.43 -0.53 28.59
N TYR A 94 24.99 -1.18 29.66
CA TYR A 94 23.77 -1.98 29.72
C TYR A 94 22.83 -1.42 30.77
N LEU A 95 21.53 -1.54 30.51
CA LEU A 95 20.49 -1.18 31.47
C LEU A 95 20.44 -2.25 32.59
N TRP A 96 20.87 -1.88 33.79
CA TRP A 96 20.91 -2.77 34.95
C TRP A 96 19.63 -2.73 35.78
N ALA A 97 19.01 -1.55 35.89
CA ALA A 97 17.80 -1.37 36.65
C ALA A 97 16.95 -0.20 36.15
N LEU A 98 15.66 -0.25 36.46
CA LEU A 98 14.67 0.76 36.15
C LEU A 98 13.75 0.98 37.35
N VAL A 99 13.50 2.24 37.68
CA VAL A 99 12.51 2.69 38.65
C VAL A 99 11.47 3.50 37.91
N GLY A 100 10.20 3.16 38.11
CA GLY A 100 9.11 3.90 37.47
C GLY A 100 7.78 3.22 37.63
N ARG A 101 6.71 3.99 37.44
CA ARG A 101 5.35 3.46 37.53
C ARG A 101 5.02 2.65 36.28
N SER A 102 4.41 1.48 36.47
CA SER A 102 3.88 0.59 35.44
C SER A 102 2.36 0.40 35.52
N SER A 103 1.69 1.01 36.51
CA SER A 103 0.23 0.99 36.62
C SER A 103 -0.30 2.28 37.24
N THR A 104 -1.57 2.59 36.97
CA THR A 104 -2.25 3.77 37.53
C THR A 104 -2.48 3.67 39.04
N SER A 105 -2.43 2.47 39.61
CA SER A 105 -2.55 2.23 41.06
C SER A 105 -1.28 2.57 41.85
N GLN A 106 -0.13 2.71 41.19
CA GLN A 106 1.14 3.06 41.83
C GLN A 106 1.28 4.57 42.00
N SER A 107 1.86 5.00 43.11
CA SER A 107 2.16 6.40 43.43
C SER A 107 3.53 6.82 42.87
N GLU A 108 3.70 8.10 42.55
CA GLU A 108 5.05 8.63 42.26
C GLU A 108 5.96 8.64 43.48
N ALA A 109 5.44 8.57 44.70
CA ALA A 109 6.22 8.61 45.93
C ALA A 109 6.89 7.27 46.29
N ASP A 110 6.44 6.16 45.69
CA ASP A 110 6.96 4.81 45.97
C ASP A 110 6.76 3.91 44.74
N PRO A 111 7.51 4.16 43.64
CA PRO A 111 7.43 3.35 42.43
C PRO A 111 8.16 2.00 42.60
N PRO A 112 7.79 0.96 41.82
CA PRO A 112 8.53 -0.28 41.82
C PRO A 112 9.94 -0.11 41.21
N VAL A 113 10.87 -0.94 41.69
CA VAL A 113 12.23 -1.11 41.16
C VAL A 113 12.34 -2.44 40.43
N PHE A 114 12.81 -2.41 39.18
CA PHE A 114 13.06 -3.57 38.34
C PHE A 114 14.56 -3.74 38.15
N PHE A 115 15.07 -4.96 38.37
CA PHE A 115 16.47 -5.32 38.10
C PHE A 115 16.53 -6.30 36.93
N PHE A 116 17.51 -6.12 36.05
CA PHE A 116 17.60 -6.81 34.77
C PHE A 116 18.74 -7.83 34.69
N ASN A 117 19.20 -8.33 35.84
CA ASN A 117 20.28 -9.31 35.86
C ASN A 117 19.87 -10.63 35.21
N GLY A 118 20.62 -11.07 34.19
CA GLY A 118 20.38 -12.33 33.49
C GLY A 118 19.13 -12.34 32.60
N LEU A 119 18.53 -11.18 32.34
CA LEU A 119 17.40 -11.06 31.43
C LEU A 119 17.88 -10.71 30.02
N ASP A 120 17.19 -11.23 29.02
CA ASP A 120 17.42 -10.84 27.63
C ASP A 120 16.83 -9.44 27.34
N GLY A 121 17.16 -8.85 26.19
CA GLY A 121 16.69 -7.53 25.81
C GLY A 121 15.16 -7.42 25.68
N LEU A 122 14.46 -8.51 25.33
CA LEU A 122 13.00 -8.53 25.21
C LEU A 122 12.33 -8.50 26.59
N GLU A 123 12.87 -9.23 27.54
CA GLU A 123 12.42 -9.24 28.93
C GLU A 123 12.64 -7.88 29.59
N VAL A 124 13.76 -7.21 29.27
CA VAL A 124 14.00 -5.83 29.69
C VAL A 124 13.02 -4.87 29.03
N TRP A 125 12.82 -4.98 27.72
CA TRP A 125 11.90 -4.13 26.97
C TRP A 125 10.47 -4.20 27.51
N ARG A 126 9.96 -5.38 27.88
CA ARG A 126 8.64 -5.52 28.48
C ARG A 126 8.44 -4.58 29.68
N ARG A 127 9.47 -4.42 30.52
CA ARG A 127 9.41 -3.51 31.69
C ARG A 127 9.47 -2.05 31.30
N VAL A 128 10.24 -1.70 30.27
CA VAL A 128 10.28 -0.34 29.72
C VAL A 128 8.93 0.03 29.08
N HIS A 129 8.38 -0.89 28.30
CA HIS A 129 7.11 -0.73 27.60
C HIS A 129 5.96 -0.47 28.58
N ASP A 130 5.88 -1.28 29.65
CA ASP A 130 4.86 -1.21 30.69
C ASP A 130 4.88 0.09 31.52
N LEU A 131 5.93 0.92 31.40
CA LEU A 131 5.96 2.19 32.11
C LEU A 131 4.71 3.03 31.78
N ILE A 132 4.40 4.00 32.62
CA ILE A 132 3.43 5.08 32.32
C ILE A 132 4.14 6.44 32.38
N PRO A 133 3.56 7.52 31.84
CA PRO A 133 4.16 8.85 31.95
C PRO A 133 4.45 9.25 33.41
N GLY A 134 5.61 9.85 33.63
CA GLY A 134 6.04 10.32 34.95
C GLY A 134 7.56 10.20 35.15
N ARG A 135 7.98 10.42 36.40
CA ARG A 135 9.40 10.32 36.78
C ARG A 135 9.88 8.86 36.68
N ILE A 136 11.10 8.70 36.17
CA ILE A 136 11.81 7.42 36.12
C ILE A 136 13.26 7.61 36.58
N ALA A 137 13.87 6.54 37.08
CA ALA A 137 15.31 6.47 37.28
C ALA A 137 15.87 5.18 36.68
N ILE A 138 17.10 5.23 36.17
CA ILE A 138 17.77 4.08 35.55
C ILE A 138 19.17 3.90 36.13
N ALA A 139 19.64 2.66 36.17
CA ALA A 139 21.05 2.34 36.43
C ALA A 139 21.69 1.72 35.19
N LEU A 140 22.88 2.20 34.82
CA LEU A 140 23.67 1.73 33.70
C LEU A 140 25.04 1.24 34.17
N GLY A 141 25.58 0.21 33.51
CA GLY A 141 26.96 -0.23 33.75
C GLY A 141 27.56 -1.08 32.63
N PRO A 142 28.87 -1.37 32.68
CA PRO A 142 29.66 -1.82 31.52
C PRO A 142 29.56 -3.33 31.20
N SER A 143 28.57 -4.07 31.73
CA SER A 143 28.42 -5.51 31.51
C SER A 143 26.96 -5.96 31.34
N PRO A 144 26.69 -6.99 30.51
CA PRO A 144 25.43 -7.71 30.44
C PRO A 144 24.95 -8.21 31.81
N GLY A 145 23.83 -7.67 32.29
CA GLY A 145 23.39 -7.91 33.65
C GLY A 145 24.40 -7.42 34.70
N SER A 146 23.92 -7.15 35.91
CA SER A 146 24.84 -6.94 37.02
C SER A 146 25.43 -8.32 37.37
N ILE A 147 26.74 -8.52 37.18
CA ILE A 147 27.48 -9.71 37.67
C ILE A 147 27.28 -9.90 39.21
N LEU A 148 26.69 -8.92 39.88
CA LEU A 148 26.33 -8.94 41.28
C LEU A 148 24.82 -9.07 41.44
N THR A 149 24.36 -9.97 42.31
CA THR A 149 23.09 -9.82 43.02
C THR A 149 22.91 -8.34 43.35
N PRO A 150 21.77 -7.68 43.03
CA PRO A 150 21.63 -6.25 43.21
C PRO A 150 22.05 -5.88 44.62
N SER A 151 23.18 -5.17 44.72
CA SER A 151 23.73 -4.84 46.03
C SER A 151 22.71 -3.96 46.74
N LEU A 152 22.49 -4.17 48.04
CA LEU A 152 21.64 -3.28 48.87
C LEU A 152 22.05 -1.80 48.73
N SER A 153 23.26 -1.51 48.27
CA SER A 153 23.74 -0.18 47.89
C SER A 153 23.12 0.37 46.61
N LEU A 154 22.98 -0.42 45.54
CA LEU A 154 22.40 0.06 44.27
C LEU A 154 20.91 0.39 44.42
N SER A 155 20.15 -0.47 45.11
CA SER A 155 18.73 -0.20 45.40
C SER A 155 18.58 1.11 46.19
N ARG A 156 19.38 1.29 47.25
CA ARG A 156 19.36 2.54 48.05
C ARG A 156 19.77 3.76 47.25
N GLN A 157 20.74 3.63 46.34
CA GLN A 157 21.14 4.72 45.46
C GLN A 157 20.01 5.09 44.49
N LEU A 158 19.32 4.11 43.91
CA LEU A 158 18.18 4.35 43.02
C LEU A 158 17.05 5.08 43.73
N ASP A 159 16.66 4.64 44.94
CA ASP A 159 15.62 5.30 45.73
C ASP A 159 16.03 6.75 46.09
N GLN A 160 17.26 6.93 46.58
CA GLN A 160 17.79 8.26 46.93
C GLN A 160 17.84 9.22 45.73
N ILE A 161 18.23 8.73 44.55
CA ILE A 161 18.35 9.55 43.34
C ILE A 161 16.98 9.86 42.76
N TYR A 162 16.07 8.90 42.77
CA TYR A 162 14.69 9.10 42.34
C TYR A 162 13.99 10.19 43.19
N ASP A 163 14.23 10.19 44.50
CA ASP A 163 13.69 11.19 45.43
C ASP A 163 14.40 12.55 45.33
N SER A 164 15.73 12.55 45.32
CA SER A 164 16.54 13.78 45.27
C SER A 164 16.53 14.48 43.91
N ARG A 165 16.17 13.76 42.85
CA ARG A 165 16.20 14.23 41.45
C ARG A 165 17.59 14.66 40.98
N GLN A 166 18.64 14.06 41.55
CA GLN A 166 20.03 14.35 41.20
C GLN A 166 20.70 13.10 40.64
N SER A 167 21.02 13.12 39.35
CA SER A 167 21.77 12.07 38.68
C SER A 167 23.19 11.90 39.26
N LEU A 168 23.69 10.67 39.29
CA LEU A 168 25.01 10.30 39.78
C LEU A 168 25.81 9.57 38.71
N LEU A 169 27.04 10.00 38.49
CA LEU A 169 28.01 9.34 37.60
C LEU A 169 29.24 8.95 38.42
N GLN A 170 29.62 7.68 38.40
CA GLN A 170 30.83 7.19 39.05
C GLN A 170 31.79 6.62 38.02
N ARG A 171 32.99 7.19 38.00
CA ARG A 171 34.11 6.78 37.16
C ARG A 171 35.22 6.21 38.03
N ASP A 172 36.03 5.33 37.46
CA ASP A 172 37.27 4.90 38.09
C ASP A 172 38.39 5.94 37.94
N ASP A 173 39.56 5.65 38.51
CA ASP A 173 40.74 6.52 38.47
C ASP A 173 41.27 6.77 37.04
N ASN A 174 40.88 5.94 36.07
CA ASN A 174 41.22 6.11 34.65
C ASN A 174 40.13 6.88 33.88
N GLY A 175 39.11 7.39 34.57
CA GLY A 175 37.99 8.13 33.97
C GLY A 175 36.93 7.26 33.31
N LYS A 176 37.05 5.93 33.40
CA LYS A 176 36.09 5.00 32.77
C LYS A 176 34.84 4.89 33.63
N LEU A 177 33.66 4.99 33.01
CA LEU A 177 32.39 4.90 33.72
C LEU A 177 32.20 3.49 34.30
N GLN A 178 31.92 3.42 35.59
CA GLN A 178 31.65 2.18 36.32
C GLN A 178 30.16 2.01 36.58
N ILE A 179 29.49 3.11 36.94
CA ILE A 179 28.04 3.15 37.10
C ILE A 179 27.52 4.56 36.79
N ALA A 180 26.39 4.62 36.10
CA ALA A 180 25.57 5.82 36.00
C ALA A 180 24.18 5.53 36.57
N VAL A 181 23.72 6.35 37.51
CA VAL A 181 22.35 6.31 38.01
C VAL A 181 21.69 7.63 37.68
N LEU A 182 20.74 7.62 36.75
CA LEU A 182 20.17 8.81 36.16
C LEU A 182 18.69 8.92 36.52
N VAL A 183 18.19 10.14 36.66
CA VAL A 183 16.78 10.42 36.93
C VAL A 183 16.24 11.40 35.90
N GLY A 184 15.04 11.15 35.41
CA GLY A 184 14.43 11.94 34.34
C GLY A 184 12.92 11.77 34.29
N GLN A 185 12.29 12.45 33.34
CA GLN A 185 10.89 12.20 32.96
C GLN A 185 10.88 11.22 31.81
N ARG A 186 9.97 10.23 31.82
CA ARG A 186 9.81 9.34 30.67
C ARG A 186 9.49 10.16 29.42
N THR A 187 10.30 10.01 28.38
CA THR A 187 10.07 10.67 27.09
C THR A 187 8.77 10.16 26.47
N GLN A 188 7.96 11.07 25.95
CA GLN A 188 6.82 10.72 25.11
C GLN A 188 7.27 10.65 23.66
N TYR A 189 6.80 9.64 22.93
CA TYR A 189 7.09 9.48 21.51
C TYR A 189 6.04 10.16 20.61
N LEU A 190 4.94 10.65 21.19
CA LEU A 190 3.91 11.45 20.51
C LEU A 190 3.83 12.86 21.10
N ASP A 191 3.56 13.84 20.26
CA ASP A 191 3.18 15.19 20.68
C ASP A 191 1.67 15.30 21.01
N GLU A 192 1.23 16.50 21.37
CA GLU A 192 -0.18 16.80 21.70
C GLU A 192 -1.16 16.55 20.55
N ASN A 193 -0.68 16.51 19.31
CA ASN A 193 -1.46 16.24 18.11
C ASN A 193 -1.38 14.77 17.66
N GLY A 194 -0.66 13.92 18.41
CA GLY A 194 -0.44 12.52 18.06
C GLY A 194 0.61 12.31 16.96
N VAL A 195 1.51 13.27 16.76
CA VAL A 195 2.61 13.19 15.78
C VAL A 195 3.86 12.62 16.45
N ILE A 196 4.57 11.74 15.76
CA ILE A 196 5.82 11.17 16.27
C ILE A 196 6.93 12.23 16.20
N ASP A 197 7.77 12.34 17.23
CA ASP A 197 8.91 13.26 17.20
C ASP A 197 9.93 12.89 16.13
N VAL A 198 9.87 13.55 14.99
CA VAL A 198 10.72 13.32 13.81
C VAL A 198 12.20 13.63 14.04
N ASN A 199 12.56 14.32 15.12
CA ASN A 199 13.97 14.54 15.47
C ASN A 199 14.57 13.32 16.18
N VAL A 200 13.74 12.55 16.89
CA VAL A 200 14.14 11.34 17.62
C VAL A 200 13.94 10.08 16.79
N TYR A 201 12.85 10.01 16.02
CA TYR A 201 12.50 8.89 15.16
C TYR A 201 12.65 9.30 13.70
N GLN A 202 13.78 8.91 13.10
CA GLN A 202 14.08 9.19 11.71
C GLN A 202 13.26 8.30 10.77
N PRO A 203 13.04 8.71 9.50
CA PRO A 203 12.38 7.86 8.51
C PRO A 203 13.03 6.47 8.45
N GLY A 204 12.23 5.43 8.68
CA GLY A 204 12.67 4.03 8.65
C GLY A 204 13.03 3.47 10.02
N ASP A 205 13.10 4.28 11.07
CA ASP A 205 13.44 3.80 12.41
C ASP A 205 12.42 2.82 12.97
N LEU A 206 11.13 3.06 12.73
CA LEU A 206 10.07 2.16 13.23
C LEU A 206 10.08 0.81 12.52
N THR A 207 10.61 0.77 11.30
CA THR A 207 10.68 -0.40 10.45
C THR A 207 12.08 -1.01 10.39
N ARG A 208 13.09 -0.44 11.06
CA ARG A 208 14.51 -0.84 10.90
C ARG A 208 14.83 -2.23 11.43
N SER A 209 14.01 -2.70 12.38
CA SER A 209 14.12 -4.03 13.00
C SER A 209 12.83 -4.83 12.87
N LEU A 210 11.81 -4.25 12.22
CA LEU A 210 10.96 -5.10 11.42
C LEU A 210 11.85 -5.75 10.39
N CYS A 211 11.58 -7.00 10.07
CA CYS A 211 12.19 -7.58 8.91
C CYS A 211 13.71 -7.81 9.00
N SER A 212 14.31 -7.85 10.19
CA SER A 212 15.65 -8.42 10.42
C SER A 212 15.54 -9.74 11.21
N PRO A 213 15.31 -10.87 10.52
CA PRO A 213 14.76 -11.00 9.17
C PRO A 213 13.27 -11.36 9.16
N TRP A 214 12.48 -10.75 8.28
CA TRP A 214 11.05 -11.02 8.03
C TRP A 214 10.76 -12.48 7.67
N GLN A 215 11.76 -13.15 7.11
CA GLN A 215 11.73 -14.57 6.76
C GLN A 215 11.50 -15.46 8.00
N TYR A 216 11.83 -14.99 9.21
CA TYR A 216 11.50 -15.68 10.46
C TYR A 216 10.00 -15.74 10.74
N ASP A 217 9.29 -14.66 10.44
CA ASP A 217 7.83 -14.64 10.59
C ASP A 217 7.20 -15.64 9.60
N PHE A 218 7.75 -15.80 8.40
CA PHE A 218 7.32 -16.87 7.46
C PHE A 218 7.77 -18.28 7.86
N ARG A 219 8.86 -18.40 8.62
CA ARG A 219 9.40 -19.67 9.15
C ARG A 219 8.58 -20.19 10.32
N ASP A 220 8.29 -19.33 11.30
CA ASP A 220 7.65 -19.68 12.58
C ASP A 220 6.12 -19.52 12.56
N CYS A 221 5.55 -18.86 11.53
CA CYS A 221 4.11 -18.77 11.35
C CYS A 221 3.53 -20.11 10.89
N GLY A 222 2.91 -20.83 11.83
CA GLY A 222 2.10 -22.03 11.55
C GLY A 222 0.72 -21.74 10.94
N CYS A 223 0.41 -20.49 10.61
CA CYS A 223 -0.87 -20.14 10.01
C CYS A 223 -0.85 -20.50 8.51
N PHE A 224 -1.65 -21.49 8.15
CA PHE A 224 -1.92 -21.95 6.77
C PHE A 224 -2.45 -20.87 5.80
N TYR A 225 -2.54 -19.61 6.22
CA TYR A 225 -2.98 -18.49 5.40
C TYR A 225 -1.93 -18.08 4.35
N TRP A 226 -0.64 -18.30 4.64
CA TRP A 226 0.51 -17.89 3.79
C TRP A 226 1.07 -19.02 2.93
N ALA A 227 0.23 -19.97 2.51
CA ALA A 227 0.66 -21.20 1.82
C ALA A 227 1.37 -21.02 0.45
N ALA A 228 1.65 -19.80 -0.01
CA ALA A 228 2.15 -19.55 -1.37
C ALA A 228 3.55 -18.90 -1.46
N SER A 229 4.14 -18.39 -0.37
CA SER A 229 5.44 -17.72 -0.43
C SER A 229 6.30 -18.20 0.74
N LYS A 230 7.23 -19.13 0.47
CA LYS A 230 8.31 -19.50 1.39
C LYS A 230 9.55 -18.69 0.99
N PRO A 231 9.67 -17.42 1.40
CA PRO A 231 10.80 -16.55 1.01
C PRO A 231 12.14 -17.01 1.59
N ASP A 232 12.09 -17.90 2.57
CA ASP A 232 13.20 -18.67 3.11
C ASP A 232 13.72 -19.73 2.14
N ILE A 233 12.95 -20.09 1.11
CA ILE A 233 13.35 -21.04 0.07
C ILE A 233 13.76 -20.29 -1.19
N VAL A 234 15.01 -20.47 -1.60
CA VAL A 234 15.61 -19.78 -2.75
C VAL A 234 16.35 -20.76 -3.66
N THR A 235 16.66 -20.30 -4.86
CA THR A 235 17.52 -20.98 -5.83
C THR A 235 18.98 -20.54 -5.64
N SER A 236 19.93 -21.46 -5.83
CA SER A 236 21.37 -21.14 -5.78
C SER A 236 21.78 -20.09 -6.82
N ALA A 237 22.89 -19.40 -6.56
CA ALA A 237 23.41 -18.37 -7.45
C ALA A 237 23.72 -18.85 -8.87
N ASP A 238 24.01 -20.14 -9.08
CA ASP A 238 24.21 -20.76 -10.40
C ASP A 238 22.94 -21.35 -11.03
N GLY A 239 21.80 -21.33 -10.32
CA GLY A 239 20.54 -21.89 -10.78
C GLY A 239 20.43 -23.42 -10.70
N GLN A 240 21.45 -24.12 -10.20
CA GLN A 240 21.49 -25.59 -10.20
C GLN A 240 20.66 -26.21 -9.07
N GLN A 241 20.47 -25.50 -7.96
CA GLN A 241 19.74 -25.98 -6.79
C GLN A 241 18.49 -25.13 -6.59
N PRO A 242 17.28 -25.63 -6.96
CA PRO A 242 16.04 -24.85 -6.93
C PRO A 242 15.45 -24.67 -5.51
N TYR A 243 15.93 -25.43 -4.52
CA TYR A 243 15.39 -25.44 -3.16
C TYR A 243 16.52 -25.37 -2.14
N LEU A 244 16.80 -24.17 -1.63
CA LEU A 244 17.77 -23.92 -0.56
C LEU A 244 17.14 -23.08 0.54
N ASN A 245 17.45 -23.39 1.80
CA ASN A 245 17.16 -22.47 2.88
C ASN A 245 18.15 -21.28 2.85
N PHE A 246 17.62 -20.08 2.68
CA PHE A 246 18.38 -18.84 2.64
C PHE A 246 19.16 -18.56 3.94
N GLN A 247 18.62 -19.00 5.09
CA GLN A 247 19.16 -18.76 6.44
C GLN A 247 20.14 -19.83 6.92
N ARG A 248 20.54 -20.78 6.06
CA ARG A 248 21.49 -21.85 6.42
C ARG A 248 22.83 -21.27 6.90
N LYS A 249 23.37 -21.78 8.02
CA LYS A 249 24.72 -21.43 8.50
C LYS A 249 25.80 -21.91 7.52
N ASN A 250 25.63 -23.12 6.99
CA ASN A 250 26.58 -23.72 6.05
C ASN A 250 26.11 -23.57 4.60
N ARG A 251 26.74 -22.67 3.86
CA ARG A 251 26.40 -22.38 2.46
C ARG A 251 26.98 -23.37 1.45
N ASN A 252 27.91 -24.24 1.86
CA ASN A 252 28.59 -25.21 1.00
C ASN A 252 27.86 -26.57 0.92
N ILE A 253 26.81 -26.77 1.71
CA ILE A 253 26.02 -28.00 1.70
C ILE A 253 24.89 -27.84 0.69
N THR A 254 24.76 -28.82 -0.20
CA THR A 254 23.61 -28.97 -1.10
C THR A 254 22.61 -29.92 -0.44
N PRO A 255 21.50 -29.42 0.14
CA PRO A 255 20.49 -30.24 0.78
C PRO A 255 19.75 -31.09 -0.25
N GLN A 256 19.32 -32.28 0.14
CA GLN A 256 18.45 -33.11 -0.70
C GLN A 256 17.03 -32.55 -0.72
N PRO A 257 16.24 -32.73 -1.80
CA PRO A 257 14.88 -32.17 -1.90
C PRO A 257 13.94 -32.56 -0.75
N SER A 258 14.16 -33.72 -0.11
CA SER A 258 13.40 -34.18 1.06
C SER A 258 13.75 -33.44 2.36
N GLU A 259 14.95 -32.90 2.47
CA GLU A 259 15.43 -32.16 3.65
C GLU A 259 14.88 -30.74 3.69
N VAL A 260 14.49 -30.18 2.54
CA VAL A 260 13.93 -28.83 2.44
C VAL A 260 12.46 -28.76 2.87
N LEU A 261 11.71 -29.85 2.69
CA LEU A 261 10.32 -29.98 3.15
C LEU A 261 10.21 -30.47 4.59
N ALA A 262 11.25 -31.14 5.10
CA ALA A 262 11.40 -31.44 6.51
C ALA A 262 11.84 -30.16 7.24
N GLN A 263 11.33 -29.93 8.45
CA GLN A 263 11.79 -28.82 9.29
C GLN A 263 13.31 -28.93 9.46
N TRP A 264 14.06 -27.97 8.92
CA TRP A 264 15.51 -27.89 9.12
C TRP A 264 15.79 -27.89 10.64
N GLU A 265 16.85 -28.59 11.06
CA GLU A 265 17.26 -28.56 12.47
C GLU A 265 17.73 -27.16 12.83
N ARG A 266 17.14 -26.55 13.87
CA ARG A 266 17.40 -25.15 14.27
C ARG A 266 18.87 -24.82 14.48
N GLU A 267 19.68 -25.81 14.84
CA GLU A 267 21.12 -25.65 15.06
C GLU A 267 21.90 -25.33 13.77
N GLN A 268 21.31 -25.63 12.61
CA GLN A 268 21.92 -25.44 11.28
C GLN A 268 21.52 -24.10 10.61
N GLU A 269 20.68 -23.29 11.26
CA GLU A 269 20.18 -22.00 10.77
C GLU A 269 20.74 -20.83 11.58
N LEU A 270 21.08 -19.72 10.92
CA LEU A 270 21.46 -18.46 11.58
C LEU A 270 20.29 -17.98 12.43
N ASP A 271 20.48 -17.77 13.74
CA ASP A 271 19.45 -17.31 14.66
C ASP A 271 19.20 -15.78 14.63
N TYR A 272 18.22 -15.32 15.41
CA TYR A 272 17.83 -13.91 15.46
C TYR A 272 18.96 -12.97 15.87
N ALA A 273 19.73 -13.35 16.88
CA ALA A 273 20.83 -12.55 17.37
C ALA A 273 21.97 -12.54 16.33
N GLU A 274 22.33 -13.70 15.77
CA GLU A 274 23.36 -13.82 14.75
C GLU A 274 23.08 -12.95 13.52
N LEU A 275 21.81 -12.85 13.10
CA LEU A 275 21.39 -12.02 11.97
C LEU A 275 21.56 -10.52 12.23
N ILE A 276 21.12 -10.05 13.41
CA ILE A 276 21.25 -8.64 13.82
C ILE A 276 22.71 -8.26 14.08
N GLU A 277 23.48 -9.16 14.70
CA GLU A 277 24.88 -8.93 15.05
C GLU A 277 25.83 -8.88 13.84
N GLY A 278 25.31 -9.14 12.64
CA GLY A 278 25.99 -8.82 11.39
C GLY A 278 25.93 -9.89 10.32
N ALA A 279 25.34 -11.06 10.58
CA ALA A 279 25.20 -12.08 9.53
C ALA A 279 24.32 -11.57 8.38
N TRP A 280 23.31 -10.71 8.65
CA TRP A 280 22.50 -10.08 7.62
C TRP A 280 23.32 -9.35 6.55
N ASN A 281 24.39 -8.66 6.96
CA ASN A 281 25.28 -7.92 6.06
C ASN A 281 26.18 -8.83 5.21
N GLN A 282 26.16 -10.15 5.47
CA GLN A 282 26.99 -11.15 4.81
C GLN A 282 26.16 -12.11 3.95
N LEU A 283 24.82 -12.09 4.07
CA LEU A 283 23.96 -12.93 3.23
C LEU A 283 23.93 -12.38 1.79
N PRO A 284 23.87 -13.27 0.76
CA PRO A 284 23.64 -12.86 -0.61
C PRO A 284 22.30 -12.13 -0.74
N ILE A 285 22.22 -11.21 -1.70
CA ILE A 285 20.95 -10.57 -2.05
C ILE A 285 20.11 -11.61 -2.80
N VAL A 286 18.80 -11.68 -2.54
CA VAL A 286 17.89 -12.56 -3.28
C VAL A 286 17.12 -11.73 -4.31
N LEU A 287 17.20 -12.13 -5.58
CA LEU A 287 16.51 -11.46 -6.70
C LEU A 287 15.83 -12.53 -7.55
N ASN A 288 14.52 -12.39 -7.81
CA ASN A 288 13.73 -13.38 -8.54
C ASN A 288 13.93 -14.81 -7.98
N ASP A 289 13.78 -14.95 -6.66
CA ASP A 289 13.97 -16.21 -5.93
C ASP A 289 15.36 -16.84 -6.07
N ARG A 290 16.39 -16.08 -6.47
CA ARG A 290 17.76 -16.56 -6.68
C ARG A 290 18.76 -15.79 -5.85
N GLU A 291 19.64 -16.50 -5.11
CA GLU A 291 20.78 -15.88 -4.44
C GLU A 291 21.67 -15.19 -5.48
N SER A 292 22.13 -13.98 -5.20
CA SER A 292 23.01 -13.23 -6.07
C SER A 292 24.09 -12.53 -5.25
N GLU A 293 25.34 -12.65 -5.71
CA GLU A 293 26.48 -11.93 -5.14
C GLU A 293 26.57 -10.50 -5.68
N GLN A 294 25.91 -10.21 -6.81
CA GLN A 294 25.94 -8.91 -7.47
C GLN A 294 24.56 -8.54 -8.00
N PHE A 295 24.06 -7.38 -7.57
CA PHE A 295 22.99 -6.71 -8.30
C PHE A 295 23.61 -5.96 -9.48
N ILE A 296 23.55 -6.56 -10.66
CA ILE A 296 23.77 -5.82 -11.90
C ILE A 296 22.38 -5.40 -12.36
N PRO A 297 21.93 -4.16 -12.07
CA PRO A 297 20.67 -3.69 -12.63
C PRO A 297 20.77 -3.81 -14.15
N PRO A 298 19.72 -4.29 -14.84
CA PRO A 298 19.68 -4.18 -16.29
C PRO A 298 19.93 -2.71 -16.66
N PRO A 299 20.74 -2.43 -17.69
CA PRO A 299 21.05 -1.06 -18.06
C PRO A 299 19.74 -0.33 -18.36
N ALA A 300 19.43 0.72 -17.59
CA ALA A 300 18.27 1.54 -17.85
C ALA A 300 18.37 2.10 -19.28
N PRO A 301 17.26 2.17 -20.03
CA PRO A 301 17.28 2.72 -21.38
C PRO A 301 17.89 4.13 -21.36
N PRO A 302 18.82 4.47 -22.28
CA PRO A 302 19.51 5.74 -22.24
C PRO A 302 18.54 6.89 -22.53
N VAL A 303 18.29 7.73 -21.52
CA VAL A 303 17.57 9.00 -21.68
C VAL A 303 18.58 10.10 -22.01
N THR A 304 18.62 10.49 -23.28
CA THR A 304 19.56 11.51 -23.81
C THR A 304 19.01 12.93 -23.77
N GLN A 305 17.69 13.10 -23.78
CA GLN A 305 17.02 14.40 -23.73
C GLN A 305 16.00 14.45 -22.58
N LEU A 306 16.30 15.27 -21.58
CA LEU A 306 15.42 15.51 -20.45
C LEU A 306 14.30 16.48 -20.83
N MET A 307 13.16 16.35 -20.16
CA MET A 307 12.01 17.23 -20.27
C MET A 307 12.13 18.40 -19.29
N THR A 308 11.74 19.60 -19.71
CA THR A 308 11.48 20.72 -18.82
C THR A 308 10.26 20.46 -17.93
N ARG A 309 10.11 21.21 -16.84
CA ARG A 309 8.92 21.12 -15.98
C ARG A 309 7.59 21.24 -16.75
N GLN A 310 7.52 22.15 -17.72
CA GLN A 310 6.31 22.31 -18.54
C GLN A 310 6.07 21.12 -19.46
N GLU A 311 7.12 20.59 -20.09
CA GLU A 311 7.00 19.38 -20.92
C GLU A 311 6.56 18.16 -20.09
N VAL A 312 7.00 18.04 -18.83
CA VAL A 312 6.51 17.00 -17.91
C VAL A 312 5.02 17.17 -17.63
N ILE A 313 4.54 18.40 -17.37
CA ILE A 313 3.11 18.67 -17.16
C ILE A 313 2.30 18.31 -18.40
N ASP A 314 2.76 18.72 -19.58
CA ASP A 314 2.07 18.46 -20.84
C ASP A 314 2.03 16.95 -21.13
N GLU A 315 3.11 16.23 -20.81
CA GLU A 315 3.17 14.78 -20.95
C GLU A 315 2.26 14.06 -19.96
N LEU A 316 2.21 14.46 -18.69
CA LEU A 316 1.26 13.92 -17.71
C LEU A 316 -0.19 14.14 -18.16
N ARG A 317 -0.52 15.32 -18.68
CA ARG A 317 -1.87 15.60 -19.22
C ARG A 317 -2.20 14.67 -20.38
N TYR A 318 -1.26 14.47 -21.31
CA TYR A 318 -1.46 13.53 -22.41
C TYR A 318 -1.64 12.10 -21.91
N LEU A 319 -0.76 11.63 -21.02
CA LEU A 319 -0.79 10.28 -20.46
C LEU A 319 -2.11 10.01 -19.72
N ALA A 320 -2.64 10.97 -18.95
CA ALA A 320 -3.97 10.84 -18.34
C ALA A 320 -5.06 10.52 -19.38
N THR A 321 -5.01 11.17 -20.55
CA THR A 321 -5.98 10.88 -21.61
C THR A 321 -5.76 9.51 -22.26
N VAL A 322 -4.54 8.98 -22.24
CA VAL A 322 -4.21 7.64 -22.74
C VAL A 322 -4.69 6.56 -21.77
N GLU A 323 -4.43 6.69 -20.47
CA GLU A 323 -4.91 5.70 -19.47
C GLU A 323 -6.44 5.64 -19.47
N HIS A 324 -7.10 6.79 -19.63
CA HIS A 324 -8.54 6.82 -19.80
C HIS A 324 -8.99 6.12 -21.09
N ALA A 325 -8.26 6.26 -22.21
CA ALA A 325 -8.59 5.58 -23.45
C ALA A 325 -8.44 4.05 -23.32
N LEU A 326 -7.31 3.59 -22.78
CA LEU A 326 -7.01 2.16 -22.57
C LEU A 326 -8.00 1.52 -21.60
N CYS A 327 -8.27 2.15 -20.47
CA CYS A 327 -9.31 1.72 -19.53
C CYS A 327 -10.65 1.43 -20.22
N ILE A 328 -11.08 2.33 -21.11
CA ILE A 328 -12.36 2.19 -21.83
C ILE A 328 -12.29 1.12 -22.94
N GLU A 329 -11.16 1.00 -23.66
CA GLU A 329 -10.98 -0.10 -24.62
C GLU A 329 -11.03 -1.46 -23.91
N TYR A 330 -10.38 -1.59 -22.76
CA TYR A 330 -10.32 -2.82 -21.97
C TYR A 330 -11.67 -3.18 -21.36
N LEU A 331 -12.39 -2.20 -20.79
CA LEU A 331 -13.77 -2.41 -20.33
C LEU A 331 -14.68 -2.87 -21.45
N TYR A 332 -14.64 -2.22 -22.61
CA TYR A 332 -15.49 -2.61 -23.74
C TYR A 332 -15.15 -4.03 -24.24
N ALA A 333 -13.86 -4.35 -24.33
CA ALA A 333 -13.41 -5.69 -24.69
C ALA A 333 -13.87 -6.74 -23.67
N HIS A 334 -13.80 -6.45 -22.36
CA HIS A 334 -14.33 -7.30 -21.30
C HIS A 334 -15.84 -7.57 -21.48
N TYR A 335 -16.65 -6.53 -21.69
CA TYR A 335 -18.09 -6.72 -21.92
C TYR A 335 -18.42 -7.48 -23.20
N SER A 336 -17.51 -7.48 -24.18
CA SER A 336 -17.68 -8.27 -25.41
C SER A 336 -17.47 -9.77 -25.22
N VAL A 337 -16.84 -10.21 -24.14
CA VAL A 337 -16.62 -11.63 -23.85
C VAL A 337 -17.91 -12.25 -23.31
N ASN A 338 -18.25 -13.43 -23.80
CA ASN A 338 -19.40 -14.24 -23.36
C ASN A 338 -19.14 -14.92 -22.02
N ALA A 339 -18.72 -14.14 -21.02
CA ALA A 339 -18.50 -14.58 -19.65
C ALA A 339 -19.67 -14.11 -18.75
N PRO A 340 -20.08 -14.92 -17.75
CA PRO A 340 -20.99 -14.43 -16.71
C PRO A 340 -20.30 -13.38 -15.84
N ILE A 341 -21.08 -12.51 -15.19
CA ILE A 341 -20.56 -11.50 -14.24
C ILE A 341 -19.85 -12.14 -13.04
N SER A 342 -20.30 -13.32 -12.61
CA SER A 342 -19.69 -14.11 -11.56
C SER A 342 -19.75 -15.60 -11.93
N LEU A 343 -18.70 -16.34 -11.56
CA LEU A 343 -18.63 -17.78 -11.82
C LEU A 343 -19.48 -18.55 -10.78
N PRO A 344 -20.43 -19.40 -11.20
CA PRO A 344 -21.14 -20.28 -10.28
C PRO A 344 -20.20 -21.26 -9.56
N ASN A 345 -20.50 -21.58 -8.29
CA ASN A 345 -19.68 -22.48 -7.47
C ASN A 345 -19.69 -23.95 -7.93
N THR A 346 -20.71 -24.38 -8.69
CA THR A 346 -20.87 -25.76 -9.18
C THR A 346 -21.41 -25.79 -10.60
N GLY A 347 -21.16 -26.88 -11.34
CA GLY A 347 -21.77 -27.12 -12.64
C GLY A 347 -21.17 -26.37 -13.84
N VAL A 348 -20.05 -25.65 -13.66
CA VAL A 348 -19.40 -24.89 -14.75
C VAL A 348 -18.38 -25.74 -15.47
N ASP A 349 -18.52 -25.87 -16.78
CA ASP A 349 -17.60 -26.59 -17.66
C ASP A 349 -16.24 -25.85 -17.81
N GLN A 350 -15.23 -26.58 -18.30
CA GLN A 350 -13.87 -26.04 -18.40
C GLN A 350 -13.75 -24.89 -19.40
N GLN A 351 -14.54 -24.87 -20.49
CA GLN A 351 -14.47 -23.80 -21.48
C GLN A 351 -15.04 -22.50 -20.90
N THR A 352 -16.19 -22.57 -20.21
CA THR A 352 -16.77 -21.41 -19.53
C THR A 352 -15.82 -20.85 -18.46
N ARG A 353 -15.10 -21.70 -17.71
CA ARG A 353 -14.07 -21.25 -16.76
C ARG A 353 -12.93 -20.50 -17.43
N ARG A 354 -12.46 -21.00 -18.57
CA ARG A 354 -11.39 -20.35 -19.36
C ARG A 354 -11.83 -18.99 -19.90
N ILE A 355 -13.05 -18.91 -20.43
CA ILE A 355 -13.64 -17.66 -20.94
C ILE A 355 -13.82 -16.64 -19.80
N PHE A 356 -14.31 -17.09 -18.64
CA PHE A 356 -14.43 -16.25 -17.46
C PHE A 356 -13.05 -15.76 -16.96
N ALA A 357 -12.05 -16.65 -16.89
CA ALA A 357 -10.69 -16.26 -16.50
C ALA A 357 -10.12 -15.19 -17.43
N ALA A 358 -10.25 -15.38 -18.75
CA ALA A 358 -9.86 -14.38 -19.75
C ALA A 358 -10.58 -13.04 -19.54
N ALA A 359 -11.92 -13.05 -19.39
CA ALA A 359 -12.70 -11.84 -19.16
C ALA A 359 -12.32 -11.13 -17.85
N ASN A 360 -12.08 -11.89 -16.79
CA ASN A 360 -11.70 -11.36 -15.48
C ASN A 360 -10.31 -10.71 -15.52
N GLU A 361 -9.34 -11.32 -16.21
CA GLU A 361 -8.02 -10.70 -16.40
C GLU A 361 -8.12 -9.36 -17.10
N VAL A 362 -8.85 -9.27 -18.22
CA VAL A 362 -9.07 -8.01 -18.95
C VAL A 362 -9.75 -6.96 -18.07
N PHE A 363 -10.76 -7.36 -17.27
CA PHE A 363 -11.43 -6.46 -16.34
C PHE A 363 -10.49 -5.90 -15.27
N MET A 364 -9.68 -6.77 -14.69
CA MET A 364 -8.74 -6.38 -13.65
C MET A 364 -7.64 -5.47 -14.21
N ILE A 365 -7.17 -5.67 -15.45
CA ILE A 365 -6.28 -4.72 -16.12
C ILE A 365 -6.98 -3.36 -16.32
N ALA A 366 -8.25 -3.35 -16.73
CA ALA A 366 -9.00 -2.10 -16.83
C ALA A 366 -9.15 -1.35 -15.49
N VAL A 367 -9.24 -2.08 -14.37
CA VAL A 367 -9.25 -1.50 -13.02
C VAL A 367 -7.89 -0.89 -12.66
N ASP A 368 -6.80 -1.52 -13.09
CA ASP A 368 -5.45 -1.00 -12.91
C ASP A 368 -5.28 0.31 -13.72
N GLU A 369 -5.82 0.39 -14.94
CA GLU A 369 -5.84 1.63 -15.73
C GLU A 369 -6.65 2.78 -15.09
N MET A 370 -7.74 2.46 -14.36
CA MET A 370 -8.44 3.47 -13.56
C MET A 370 -7.54 4.03 -12.44
N ARG A 371 -6.66 3.18 -11.89
CA ARG A 371 -5.68 3.57 -10.87
C ARG A 371 -4.56 4.41 -11.47
N HIS A 372 -4.08 4.05 -12.65
CA HIS A 372 -3.10 4.84 -13.41
C HIS A 372 -3.65 6.25 -13.69
N LEU A 373 -4.88 6.34 -14.21
CA LEU A 373 -5.56 7.63 -14.41
C LEU A 373 -5.61 8.47 -13.13
N ARG A 374 -5.90 7.85 -11.98
CA ARG A 374 -5.87 8.51 -10.68
C ARG A 374 -4.47 9.00 -10.33
N TRP A 375 -3.45 8.15 -10.41
CA TRP A 375 -2.08 8.51 -10.02
C TRP A 375 -1.48 9.60 -10.91
N VAL A 376 -1.81 9.62 -12.20
CA VAL A 376 -1.41 10.71 -13.10
C VAL A 376 -2.07 12.02 -12.68
N ASN A 377 -3.34 12.00 -12.29
CA ASN A 377 -4.04 13.18 -11.78
C ASN A 377 -3.51 13.64 -10.41
N GLU A 378 -3.13 12.72 -9.53
CA GLU A 378 -2.42 13.05 -8.28
C GLU A 378 -1.04 13.67 -8.57
N ALA A 379 -0.32 13.18 -9.59
CA ALA A 379 0.94 13.79 -10.01
C ALA A 379 0.74 15.21 -10.56
N LEU A 380 -0.34 15.46 -11.32
CA LEU A 380 -0.72 16.80 -11.76
C LEU A 380 -1.05 17.72 -10.57
N ASP A 381 -1.79 17.24 -9.57
CA ASP A 381 -2.12 18.00 -8.36
C ASP A 381 -0.87 18.38 -7.55
N LEU A 382 0.10 17.46 -7.39
CA LEU A 382 1.39 17.77 -6.76
C LEU A 382 2.15 18.90 -7.46
N MET A 383 1.94 19.04 -8.77
CA MET A 383 2.50 20.11 -9.60
C MET A 383 1.58 21.35 -9.69
N GLN A 384 0.53 21.41 -8.86
CA GLN A 384 -0.49 22.47 -8.81
C GLN A 384 -1.21 22.66 -10.15
N GLN A 385 -1.49 21.56 -10.84
CA GLN A 385 -2.19 21.55 -12.11
C GLN A 385 -3.61 21.03 -11.94
N SER A 386 -4.55 21.54 -12.74
CA SER A 386 -5.91 21.01 -12.79
C SER A 386 -5.93 19.56 -13.31
N PRO A 387 -6.88 18.74 -12.84
CA PRO A 387 -7.02 17.37 -13.30
C PRO A 387 -7.34 17.28 -14.80
N CYS A 388 -6.89 16.20 -15.43
CA CYS A 388 -7.16 15.85 -16.81
C CYS A 388 -7.93 14.53 -16.88
N LEU A 389 -9.19 14.60 -17.28
CA LEU A 389 -10.09 13.45 -17.48
C LEU A 389 -10.52 13.30 -18.95
N GLY A 390 -9.82 13.97 -19.87
CA GLY A 390 -10.02 13.81 -21.30
C GLY A 390 -9.74 12.37 -21.76
N ARG A 391 -10.02 12.08 -23.02
CA ARG A 391 -9.73 10.76 -23.62
C ARG A 391 -8.96 10.95 -24.92
N ALA A 392 -7.85 10.24 -25.06
CA ALA A 392 -6.98 10.36 -26.20
C ALA A 392 -7.73 9.91 -27.47
N GLN A 393 -7.63 10.71 -28.54
CA GLN A 393 -8.13 10.28 -29.85
C GLN A 393 -7.16 9.29 -30.53
N PHE A 394 -5.88 9.37 -30.18
CA PHE A 394 -4.81 8.50 -30.67
C PHE A 394 -3.96 8.02 -29.50
N ILE A 395 -3.72 6.72 -29.43
CA ILE A 395 -2.99 6.03 -28.36
C ILE A 395 -1.54 5.80 -28.81
N GLY A 396 -0.61 6.27 -27.98
CA GLY A 396 0.83 6.16 -28.16
C GLY A 396 1.37 7.00 -29.32
N ARG A 397 2.43 7.80 -29.10
CA ARG A 397 3.03 8.62 -30.17
C ARG A 397 3.67 7.80 -31.29
N ALA A 398 4.18 6.61 -30.97
CA ALA A 398 4.80 5.69 -31.93
C ALA A 398 3.77 4.81 -32.65
N PHE A 399 2.77 4.30 -31.92
CA PHE A 399 1.71 3.47 -32.49
C PHE A 399 0.74 4.30 -33.35
N ASN A 400 0.40 5.50 -32.88
CA ASN A 400 -0.55 6.41 -33.51
C ASN A 400 -1.88 5.74 -33.86
N ARG A 401 -2.37 4.87 -32.96
CA ARG A 401 -3.58 4.09 -33.17
C ARG A 401 -4.80 4.91 -32.73
N PRO A 402 -5.85 5.08 -33.56
CA PRO A 402 -7.06 5.75 -33.13
C PRO A 402 -7.77 4.97 -32.01
N PHE A 403 -8.30 5.68 -31.02
CA PHE A 403 -9.17 5.08 -30.00
C PHE A 403 -10.41 4.46 -30.64
N GLN A 404 -10.66 3.18 -30.35
CA GLN A 404 -11.79 2.43 -30.92
C GLN A 404 -12.38 1.42 -29.93
N LEU A 405 -13.71 1.35 -29.89
CA LEU A 405 -14.43 0.36 -29.09
C LEU A 405 -14.58 -0.96 -29.88
N GLU A 406 -13.59 -1.84 -29.74
CA GLU A 406 -13.53 -3.12 -30.44
C GLU A 406 -13.73 -4.31 -29.50
N ARG A 407 -14.39 -5.36 -30.01
CA ARG A 407 -14.54 -6.62 -29.27
C ARG A 407 -13.18 -7.29 -29.10
N LEU A 408 -13.04 -8.20 -28.12
CA LEU A 408 -11.81 -8.95 -27.81
C LEU A 408 -11.50 -10.03 -28.87
N THR A 409 -11.45 -9.63 -30.13
CA THR A 409 -10.99 -10.47 -31.24
C THR A 409 -9.51 -10.81 -31.06
N PRO A 410 -9.00 -11.87 -31.71
CA PRO A 410 -7.57 -12.18 -31.66
C PRO A 410 -6.67 -11.01 -32.07
N GLN A 411 -7.11 -10.19 -33.04
CA GLN A 411 -6.38 -8.99 -33.47
C GLN A 411 -6.40 -7.89 -32.38
N GLN A 412 -7.54 -7.70 -31.70
CA GLN A 412 -7.62 -6.73 -30.62
C GLN A 412 -6.80 -7.16 -29.40
N LEU A 413 -6.82 -8.44 -29.06
CA LEU A 413 -5.97 -8.98 -28.00
C LEU A 413 -4.49 -8.84 -28.34
N GLN A 414 -4.10 -9.06 -29.60
CA GLN A 414 -2.71 -8.84 -30.01
C GLN A 414 -2.30 -7.37 -29.85
N TRP A 415 -3.18 -6.43 -30.20
CA TRP A 415 -2.93 -5.03 -29.92
C TRP A 415 -2.72 -4.73 -28.43
N PHE A 416 -3.53 -5.31 -27.55
CA PHE A 416 -3.34 -5.13 -26.11
C PHE A 416 -1.99 -5.70 -25.63
N ILE A 417 -1.54 -6.81 -26.21
CA ILE A 417 -0.20 -7.35 -25.94
C ILE A 417 0.89 -6.39 -26.44
N ASP A 418 0.71 -5.81 -27.63
CA ASP A 418 1.70 -4.94 -28.26
C ASP A 418 1.82 -3.58 -27.55
N VAL A 419 0.70 -3.00 -27.08
CA VAL A 419 0.68 -1.68 -26.42
C VAL A 419 1.26 -1.74 -25.00
N GLU A 420 1.00 -2.84 -24.27
CA GLU A 420 1.53 -3.08 -22.91
C GLU A 420 2.93 -3.67 -22.91
N GLN A 421 3.51 -3.96 -24.08
CA GLN A 421 4.83 -4.54 -24.14
C GLN A 421 5.88 -3.56 -23.56
N PRO A 422 6.71 -4.01 -22.59
CA PRO A 422 7.72 -3.14 -22.00
C PRO A 422 8.67 -2.57 -23.04
N SER A 423 8.78 -1.24 -23.07
CA SER A 423 9.64 -0.58 -24.04
C SER A 423 11.11 -0.82 -23.74
N GLN A 424 11.85 -1.28 -24.75
CA GLN A 424 13.30 -1.43 -24.68
C GLN A 424 14.05 -0.10 -24.92
N ILE A 425 13.34 0.99 -25.26
CA ILE A 425 13.92 2.29 -25.64
C ILE A 425 13.13 3.43 -24.96
N ALA A 426 13.81 4.27 -24.16
CA ALA A 426 13.17 5.44 -23.55
C ALA A 426 12.57 6.37 -24.62
N GLY A 427 11.32 6.78 -24.41
CA GLY A 427 10.56 7.63 -25.33
C GLY A 427 9.92 6.91 -26.52
N GLN A 428 9.99 5.59 -26.62
CA GLN A 428 9.23 4.77 -27.58
C GLN A 428 8.28 3.83 -26.82
N GLY A 429 7.12 3.47 -27.38
CA GLY A 429 6.09 2.69 -26.66
C GLY A 429 5.41 3.50 -25.53
N LEU A 430 4.45 2.90 -24.80
CA LEU A 430 3.76 3.56 -23.69
C LEU A 430 4.68 3.71 -22.47
N ASP A 431 5.29 2.61 -22.03
CA ASP A 431 6.23 2.58 -20.89
C ASP A 431 7.46 3.48 -21.10
N GLY A 432 7.94 3.59 -22.34
CA GLY A 432 9.07 4.47 -22.64
C GLY A 432 8.77 5.95 -22.37
N MET A 433 7.50 6.35 -22.39
CA MET A 433 7.07 7.72 -22.07
C MET A 433 7.23 7.98 -20.56
N TYR A 434 6.76 7.06 -19.71
CA TYR A 434 6.95 7.15 -18.25
C TYR A 434 8.41 7.04 -17.82
N VAL A 435 9.23 6.22 -18.50
CA VAL A 435 10.68 6.12 -18.22
C VAL A 435 11.40 7.46 -18.47
N ARG A 436 11.08 8.15 -19.57
CA ARG A 436 11.67 9.47 -19.86
C ARG A 436 11.20 10.53 -18.85
N LEU A 437 9.94 10.47 -18.44
CA LEU A 437 9.36 11.35 -17.43
C LEU A 437 10.04 11.14 -16.06
N LEU A 438 10.18 9.89 -15.62
CA LEU A 438 10.87 9.51 -14.38
C LEU A 438 12.30 10.04 -14.37
N ALA A 439 13.06 9.83 -15.45
CA ALA A 439 14.44 10.30 -15.55
C ALA A 439 14.56 11.83 -15.57
N SER A 440 13.58 12.54 -16.13
CA SER A 440 13.57 14.02 -16.16
C SER A 440 13.33 14.60 -14.77
N ILE A 441 12.37 14.04 -14.02
CA ILE A 441 12.09 14.43 -12.63
C ILE A 441 13.28 14.11 -11.73
N ASP A 442 13.86 12.92 -11.90
CA ASP A 442 14.94 12.44 -11.03
C ASP A 442 16.23 13.26 -11.17
N ARG A 443 16.62 13.59 -12.41
CA ARG A 443 17.89 14.24 -12.72
C ARG A 443 17.87 15.77 -12.63
N GLN A 444 16.71 16.37 -12.32
CA GLN A 444 16.55 17.83 -12.25
C GLN A 444 15.86 18.26 -10.93
N PRO A 445 16.41 17.93 -9.75
CA PRO A 445 15.74 18.17 -8.46
C PRO A 445 15.37 19.63 -8.21
N GLU A 446 16.16 20.58 -8.73
CA GLU A 446 15.87 22.02 -8.61
C GLU A 446 14.60 22.46 -9.34
N GLN A 447 14.19 21.74 -10.39
CA GLN A 447 12.96 22.02 -11.14
C GLN A 447 11.73 21.32 -10.55
N PHE A 448 11.92 20.37 -9.63
CA PHE A 448 10.85 19.54 -9.06
C PHE A 448 11.00 19.43 -7.53
N PRO A 449 10.60 20.47 -6.77
CA PRO A 449 10.59 20.42 -5.30
C PRO A 449 9.85 19.21 -4.72
N GLU A 450 8.80 18.75 -5.40
CA GLU A 450 7.96 17.61 -5.06
C GLU A 450 8.48 16.25 -5.58
N ARG A 451 9.74 16.20 -6.07
CA ARG A 451 10.39 15.05 -6.72
C ARG A 451 10.14 13.73 -6.00
N GLU A 452 10.34 13.65 -4.69
CA GLU A 452 10.22 12.38 -3.96
C GLU A 452 8.81 11.75 -4.07
N ARG A 453 7.76 12.59 -4.07
CA ARG A 453 6.38 12.11 -4.20
C ARG A 453 6.08 11.76 -5.65
N LEU A 454 6.50 12.59 -6.60
CA LEU A 454 6.31 12.35 -8.03
C LEU A 454 6.99 11.05 -8.50
N LEU A 455 8.24 10.82 -8.11
CA LEU A 455 8.97 9.61 -8.50
C LEU A 455 8.26 8.34 -8.03
N ARG A 456 7.66 8.36 -6.84
CA ARG A 456 6.89 7.23 -6.31
C ARG A 456 5.65 6.95 -7.15
N LEU A 457 4.84 7.97 -7.47
CA LEU A 457 3.63 7.79 -8.29
C LEU A 457 3.96 7.26 -9.69
N VAL A 458 4.98 7.85 -10.34
CA VAL A 458 5.39 7.43 -11.68
C VAL A 458 5.95 6.01 -11.67
N LYS A 459 6.71 5.64 -10.63
CA LYS A 459 7.24 4.28 -10.50
C LYS A 459 6.15 3.23 -10.30
N LEU A 460 5.11 3.55 -9.52
CA LEU A 460 3.96 2.66 -9.34
C LEU A 460 3.26 2.34 -10.68
N ILE A 461 3.06 3.35 -11.53
CA ILE A 461 2.46 3.16 -12.87
C ILE A 461 3.33 2.23 -13.72
N ILE A 462 4.66 2.47 -13.75
CA ILE A 462 5.60 1.63 -14.51
C ILE A 462 5.57 0.17 -14.02
N ASP A 463 5.62 -0.04 -12.70
CA ASP A 463 5.70 -1.38 -12.12
C ASP A 463 4.42 -2.19 -12.30
N GLU A 464 3.27 -1.52 -12.32
CA GLU A 464 1.98 -2.16 -12.56
C GLU A 464 1.79 -2.49 -14.06
N GLY A 465 2.22 -1.61 -14.97
CA GLY A 465 2.19 -1.83 -16.43
C GLY A 465 2.98 -3.07 -16.88
N GLU A 466 4.16 -3.35 -16.29
CA GLU A 466 4.93 -4.57 -16.62
C GLU A 466 4.13 -5.87 -16.41
N ASN A 467 3.18 -5.86 -15.46
CA ASN A 467 2.32 -7.02 -15.19
C ASN A 467 1.19 -7.15 -16.22
N HIS A 468 0.75 -6.07 -16.87
CA HIS A 468 -0.33 -6.09 -17.84
C HIS A 468 0.01 -6.94 -19.06
N TYR A 469 1.24 -6.78 -19.59
CA TYR A 469 1.77 -7.61 -20.68
C TYR A 469 1.64 -9.11 -20.39
N LYS A 470 2.12 -9.54 -19.21
CA LYS A 470 2.06 -10.96 -18.79
C LYS A 470 0.62 -11.45 -18.65
N ARG A 471 -0.29 -10.59 -18.18
CA ARG A 471 -1.70 -10.93 -17.99
C ARG A 471 -2.44 -11.01 -19.33
N PHE A 472 -2.16 -10.16 -20.30
CA PHE A 472 -2.69 -10.30 -21.67
C PHE A 472 -2.15 -11.56 -22.38
N LEU A 473 -0.89 -11.95 -22.14
CA LEU A 473 -0.39 -13.26 -22.59
C LEU A 473 -1.18 -14.42 -21.93
N SER A 474 -1.54 -14.31 -20.66
CA SER A 474 -2.39 -15.30 -19.98
C SER A 474 -3.80 -15.35 -20.57
N VAL A 475 -4.39 -14.19 -20.92
CA VAL A 475 -5.66 -14.11 -21.68
C VAL A 475 -5.54 -14.88 -23.01
N GLN A 476 -4.45 -14.69 -23.75
CA GLN A 476 -4.18 -15.43 -24.99
C GLN A 476 -4.13 -16.95 -24.76
N GLN A 477 -3.47 -17.39 -23.69
CA GLN A 477 -3.41 -18.81 -23.32
C GLN A 477 -4.79 -19.36 -22.93
N HIS A 478 -5.57 -18.61 -22.14
CA HIS A 478 -6.92 -19.00 -21.75
C HIS A 478 -7.85 -19.16 -22.96
N LEU A 479 -7.73 -18.31 -23.98
CA LEU A 479 -8.55 -18.37 -25.20
C LEU A 479 -7.99 -19.29 -26.30
N ALA A 480 -6.77 -19.81 -26.15
CA ALA A 480 -6.12 -20.64 -27.16
C ALA A 480 -6.98 -21.84 -27.60
N GLY A 481 -7.21 -21.96 -28.91
CA GLY A 481 -8.00 -23.04 -29.51
C GLY A 481 -9.52 -22.87 -29.43
N LEU A 482 -10.03 -21.77 -28.85
CA LEU A 482 -11.45 -21.42 -28.90
C LEU A 482 -11.74 -20.52 -30.13
N SER A 483 -12.88 -20.74 -30.78
CA SER A 483 -13.33 -19.83 -31.86
C SER A 483 -13.84 -18.52 -31.27
N ALA A 484 -13.52 -17.39 -31.93
CA ALA A 484 -14.03 -16.07 -31.56
C ALA A 484 -15.57 -16.01 -31.51
N ASP A 485 -16.26 -16.71 -32.41
CA ASP A 485 -17.72 -16.78 -32.43
C ASP A 485 -18.31 -17.46 -31.18
N PHE A 486 -17.50 -18.26 -30.48
CA PHE A 486 -17.93 -18.98 -29.29
C PHE A 486 -17.76 -18.14 -28.01
N TYR A 487 -16.62 -17.45 -27.87
CA TYR A 487 -16.31 -16.69 -26.66
C TYR A 487 -16.69 -15.21 -26.76
N LEU A 488 -17.08 -14.68 -27.93
CA LEU A 488 -17.53 -13.29 -28.09
C LEU A 488 -19.05 -13.19 -28.20
N ARG A 489 -19.58 -12.09 -27.67
CA ARG A 489 -20.97 -11.67 -27.85
C ARG A 489 -21.12 -10.89 -29.17
N PRO A 490 -22.25 -11.00 -29.87
CA PRO A 490 -22.64 -9.98 -30.85
C PRO A 490 -22.95 -8.70 -30.08
N LEU A 491 -22.44 -7.55 -30.55
CA LEU A 491 -22.69 -6.26 -29.92
C LEU A 491 -23.11 -5.25 -30.98
N GLU A 492 -24.36 -4.81 -30.91
CA GLU A 492 -24.97 -3.91 -31.90
C GLU A 492 -25.57 -2.66 -31.25
N ASN A 493 -25.92 -1.67 -32.08
CA ASN A 493 -26.72 -0.55 -31.59
C ASN A 493 -28.19 -1.00 -31.48
N PRO A 494 -28.87 -0.66 -30.38
CA PRO A 494 -30.30 -0.85 -30.29
C PRO A 494 -31.01 0.14 -31.23
N GLN A 495 -32.18 -0.25 -31.71
CA GLN A 495 -33.02 0.66 -32.49
C GLN A 495 -33.49 1.83 -31.61
N SER A 496 -33.47 3.05 -32.15
CA SER A 496 -33.93 4.24 -31.42
C SER A 496 -35.37 4.09 -30.95
N GLY A 497 -35.67 4.59 -29.75
CA GLY A 497 -37.00 4.51 -29.12
C GLY A 497 -37.35 3.15 -28.51
N THR A 498 -36.44 2.16 -28.57
CA THR A 498 -36.65 0.87 -27.88
C THR A 498 -36.20 0.94 -26.42
N GLN A 499 -36.71 0.01 -25.61
CA GLN A 499 -36.29 -0.25 -24.23
C GLN A 499 -34.76 -0.42 -24.10
N LEU A 500 -34.15 -1.17 -25.02
CA LEU A 500 -32.69 -1.36 -25.08
C LEU A 500 -31.94 -0.04 -25.37
N ALA A 501 -32.54 0.88 -26.11
CA ALA A 501 -31.97 2.21 -26.31
C ALA A 501 -32.04 3.07 -25.04
N SER A 502 -33.07 2.89 -24.19
CA SER A 502 -33.14 3.56 -22.88
C SER A 502 -32.04 3.05 -21.93
N LEU A 503 -31.81 1.73 -21.88
CA LEU A 503 -30.66 1.17 -21.12
C LEU A 503 -29.31 1.68 -21.63
N GLN A 504 -29.14 1.83 -22.94
CA GLN A 504 -27.92 2.37 -23.52
C GLN A 504 -27.69 3.84 -23.13
N ARG A 505 -28.77 4.63 -23.00
CA ARG A 505 -28.70 6.00 -22.46
C ARG A 505 -28.36 6.02 -20.97
N LEU A 506 -28.96 5.14 -20.18
CA LEU A 506 -28.64 5.00 -18.75
C LEU A 506 -27.16 4.61 -18.53
N SER A 507 -26.60 3.74 -19.37
CA SER A 507 -25.17 3.40 -19.36
C SER A 507 -24.27 4.62 -19.64
N ASP A 508 -24.55 5.39 -20.70
CA ASP A 508 -23.82 6.62 -21.00
C ASP A 508 -23.95 7.65 -19.86
N GLN A 509 -25.11 7.69 -19.20
CA GLN A 509 -25.34 8.56 -18.06
C GLN A 509 -24.56 8.12 -16.82
N ASN A 510 -24.53 6.82 -16.50
CA ASN A 510 -23.71 6.28 -15.41
C ASN A 510 -22.22 6.59 -15.62
N TYR A 511 -21.73 6.53 -16.87
CA TYR A 511 -20.38 6.95 -17.21
C TYR A 511 -20.17 8.47 -17.00
N SER A 512 -21.15 9.28 -17.37
CA SER A 512 -21.12 10.74 -17.16
C SER A 512 -21.10 11.13 -15.68
N VAL A 513 -21.90 10.45 -14.85
CA VAL A 513 -21.93 10.62 -13.38
C VAL A 513 -20.58 10.24 -12.79
N LEU A 514 -19.99 9.12 -13.20
CA LEU A 514 -18.68 8.68 -12.72
C LEU A 514 -17.60 9.73 -13.00
N LEU A 515 -17.53 10.25 -14.22
CA LEU A 515 -16.55 11.28 -14.57
C LEU A 515 -16.80 12.60 -13.83
N GLY A 516 -18.07 12.98 -13.61
CA GLY A 516 -18.41 14.14 -12.80
C GLY A 516 -17.99 13.98 -11.33
N ALA A 517 -18.27 12.82 -10.73
CA ALA A 517 -17.87 12.49 -9.37
C ALA A 517 -16.35 12.47 -9.20
N LEU A 518 -15.62 11.90 -10.18
CA LEU A 518 -14.15 11.94 -10.20
C LEU A 518 -13.62 13.37 -10.31
N GLN A 519 -14.22 14.19 -11.18
CA GLN A 519 -13.83 15.59 -11.35
C GLN A 519 -13.98 16.38 -10.05
N VAL A 520 -15.13 16.25 -9.37
CA VAL A 520 -15.35 16.87 -8.06
C VAL A 520 -14.37 16.34 -7.02
N SER A 521 -14.12 15.02 -7.01
CA SER A 521 -13.19 14.40 -6.06
C SER A 521 -11.76 14.94 -6.22
N PHE A 522 -11.27 15.11 -7.46
CA PHE A 522 -9.96 15.71 -7.70
C PHE A 522 -9.89 17.18 -7.32
N VAL A 523 -11.00 17.93 -7.47
CA VAL A 523 -11.06 19.35 -7.05
C VAL A 523 -11.08 19.48 -5.52
N LEU A 524 -11.78 18.59 -4.82
CA LEU A 524 -11.88 18.62 -3.36
C LEU A 524 -10.63 18.04 -2.67
N GLY A 525 -9.87 17.15 -3.34
CA GLY A 525 -8.67 16.53 -2.80
C GLY A 525 -8.96 15.74 -1.52
N ASP A 526 -8.17 15.98 -0.46
CA ASP A 526 -8.35 15.35 0.87
C ASP A 526 -9.74 15.62 1.49
N ARG A 527 -10.45 16.65 1.03
CA ARG A 527 -11.80 17.02 1.54
C ARG A 527 -12.93 16.23 0.89
N ALA A 528 -12.65 15.42 -0.14
CA ALA A 528 -13.66 14.61 -0.81
C ALA A 528 -14.36 13.63 0.15
N GLY A 529 -13.76 13.29 1.31
CA GLY A 529 -14.37 12.50 2.38
C GLY A 529 -14.64 11.04 2.02
N GLY A 530 -14.56 10.14 3.01
CA GLY A 530 -14.72 8.70 2.77
C GLY A 530 -16.08 8.29 2.17
N MET A 531 -17.14 9.04 2.48
CA MET A 531 -18.50 8.73 2.02
C MET A 531 -18.74 9.02 0.53
N VAL A 532 -18.16 10.08 -0.05
CA VAL A 532 -18.31 10.32 -1.50
C VAL A 532 -17.52 9.31 -2.31
N LEU A 533 -16.36 8.88 -1.82
CA LEU A 533 -15.62 7.77 -2.43
C LEU A 533 -16.44 6.47 -2.39
N GLU A 534 -17.13 6.17 -1.30
CA GLU A 534 -18.01 5.01 -1.21
C GLU A 534 -19.14 5.07 -2.24
N GLN A 535 -19.85 6.21 -2.32
CA GLN A 535 -20.98 6.37 -3.25
C GLN A 535 -20.51 6.39 -4.71
N SER A 536 -19.35 6.97 -5.00
CA SER A 536 -18.72 6.93 -6.33
C SER A 536 -18.43 5.50 -6.77
N ARG A 537 -17.95 4.64 -5.86
CA ARG A 537 -17.75 3.21 -6.14
C ARG A 537 -19.07 2.49 -6.43
N ARG A 538 -20.15 2.83 -5.71
CA ARG A 538 -21.48 2.28 -6.01
C ARG A 538 -21.97 2.69 -7.40
N ALA A 539 -21.71 3.93 -7.83
CA ALA A 539 -21.96 4.37 -9.20
C ALA A 539 -21.12 3.61 -10.25
N MET A 540 -19.86 3.26 -9.94
CA MET A 540 -19.06 2.37 -10.80
C MET A 540 -19.70 0.98 -10.94
N PHE A 541 -20.23 0.41 -9.85
CA PHE A 541 -20.95 -0.86 -9.92
C PHE A 541 -22.23 -0.76 -10.74
N ASN A 542 -22.95 0.36 -10.67
CA ASN A 542 -24.11 0.62 -11.52
C ASN A 542 -23.73 0.59 -13.00
N LEU A 543 -22.65 1.27 -13.39
CA LEU A 543 -22.13 1.23 -14.76
C LEU A 543 -21.78 -0.20 -15.18
N HIS A 544 -21.09 -0.93 -14.32
CA HIS A 544 -20.65 -2.30 -14.61
C HIS A 544 -21.82 -3.28 -14.74
N GLU A 545 -22.81 -3.22 -13.84
CA GLU A 545 -24.03 -4.03 -13.89
C GLU A 545 -24.84 -3.73 -15.17
N THR A 546 -25.08 -2.45 -15.47
CA THR A 546 -25.82 -2.04 -16.68
C THR A 546 -25.11 -2.53 -17.94
N ASN A 547 -23.79 -2.38 -18.03
CA ASN A 547 -23.03 -2.80 -19.22
C ASN A 547 -23.02 -4.31 -19.40
N HIS A 548 -22.89 -5.10 -18.33
CA HIS A 548 -23.04 -6.55 -18.41
C HIS A 548 -24.44 -6.97 -18.84
N TYR A 549 -25.47 -6.36 -18.27
CA TYR A 549 -26.85 -6.65 -18.62
C TYR A 549 -27.12 -6.33 -20.09
N MET A 550 -26.71 -5.15 -20.58
CA MET A 550 -26.81 -4.78 -21.99
C MET A 550 -26.05 -5.73 -22.91
N ALA A 551 -24.80 -6.07 -22.58
CA ALA A 551 -24.00 -7.00 -23.35
C ALA A 551 -24.66 -8.38 -23.42
N SER A 552 -25.33 -8.82 -22.35
CA SER A 552 -26.12 -10.06 -22.35
C SER A 552 -27.31 -10.06 -23.31
N LYS A 553 -27.79 -8.87 -23.68
CA LYS A 553 -28.85 -8.65 -24.69
C LYS A 553 -28.29 -8.32 -26.08
N GLY A 554 -26.98 -8.40 -26.26
CA GLY A 554 -26.30 -8.09 -27.53
C GLY A 554 -26.18 -6.60 -27.85
N VAL A 555 -26.29 -5.74 -26.83
CA VAL A 555 -26.24 -4.28 -26.98
C VAL A 555 -24.88 -3.75 -26.58
N ARG A 556 -24.28 -2.91 -27.43
CA ARG A 556 -22.98 -2.30 -27.15
C ARG A 556 -23.07 -1.12 -26.19
N ALA A 557 -22.11 -0.99 -25.28
CA ALA A 557 -21.88 0.25 -24.54
C ALA A 557 -21.26 1.32 -25.46
N ARG A 558 -21.58 2.60 -25.25
CA ARG A 558 -21.06 3.70 -26.09
C ARG A 558 -19.90 4.46 -25.43
N PHE A 559 -19.89 4.54 -24.09
CA PHE A 559 -18.91 5.33 -23.33
C PHE A 559 -18.74 6.73 -23.93
N ARG A 560 -19.86 7.40 -24.22
CA ARG A 560 -19.83 8.73 -24.82
C ARG A 560 -19.15 9.69 -23.85
N LEU A 561 -18.01 10.25 -24.25
CA LEU A 561 -17.34 11.26 -23.44
C LEU A 561 -18.23 12.51 -23.37
N PRO A 562 -18.62 12.98 -22.18
CA PRO A 562 -19.36 14.23 -22.05
C PRO A 562 -18.57 15.41 -22.63
N ALA A 563 -19.27 16.32 -23.32
CA ALA A 563 -18.66 17.46 -24.01
C ALA A 563 -17.94 18.45 -23.06
N THR A 564 -18.26 18.41 -21.77
CA THR A 564 -17.84 19.37 -20.73
C THR A 564 -16.69 18.88 -19.83
N ILE A 565 -15.98 17.80 -20.20
CA ILE A 565 -14.83 17.34 -19.42
C ILE A 565 -13.58 18.11 -19.85
N THR A 566 -13.53 19.42 -19.58
CA THR A 566 -12.27 20.17 -19.71
C THR A 566 -12.21 21.44 -18.86
N ILE A 567 -11.15 21.46 -18.02
CA ILE A 567 -10.27 22.54 -17.53
C ILE A 567 -10.89 23.61 -16.60
N THR A 568 -10.45 23.53 -15.34
CA THR A 568 -10.63 24.50 -14.26
C THR A 568 -12.08 24.81 -13.96
N MET A 569 -12.70 23.93 -13.17
CA MET A 569 -14.02 24.19 -12.62
C MET A 569 -13.88 25.02 -11.36
N THR A 570 -14.58 26.15 -11.31
CA THR A 570 -14.88 26.83 -10.05
C THR A 570 -15.87 25.98 -9.25
N ARG A 571 -16.07 26.34 -7.98
CA ARG A 571 -17.06 25.67 -7.13
C ARG A 571 -18.49 25.83 -7.64
N GLU A 572 -18.80 26.99 -8.22
CA GLU A 572 -20.10 27.26 -8.85
C GLU A 572 -20.30 26.33 -10.05
N ASP A 573 -19.26 26.18 -10.89
CA ASP A 573 -19.27 25.22 -12.01
C ASP A 573 -19.49 23.78 -11.52
N ALA A 574 -18.89 23.41 -10.37
CA ALA A 574 -19.04 22.08 -9.78
C ALA A 574 -20.48 21.82 -9.31
N SER A 575 -21.10 22.80 -8.64
CA SER A 575 -22.49 22.71 -8.21
C SER A 575 -23.45 22.58 -9.41
N ASP A 576 -23.30 23.45 -10.41
CA ASP A 576 -24.13 23.44 -11.62
C ASP A 576 -23.98 22.14 -12.41
N ARG A 577 -22.76 21.61 -12.48
CA ARG A 577 -22.49 20.33 -13.12
C ARG A 577 -23.19 19.18 -12.40
N ILE A 578 -23.16 19.16 -11.08
CA ILE A 578 -23.79 18.10 -10.28
C ILE A 578 -25.32 18.18 -10.38
N ASN A 579 -25.89 19.38 -10.35
CA ASN A 579 -27.32 19.60 -10.60
C ASN A 579 -27.75 19.08 -11.97
N THR A 580 -26.98 19.41 -13.02
CA THR A 580 -27.22 18.95 -14.39
C THR A 580 -27.16 17.42 -14.45
N LEU A 581 -26.13 16.81 -13.87
CA LEU A 581 -25.98 15.36 -13.82
C LEU A 581 -27.13 14.69 -13.06
N SER A 582 -27.62 15.28 -11.97
CA SER A 582 -28.79 14.76 -11.22
C SER A 582 -30.02 14.72 -12.11
N THR A 583 -30.36 15.84 -12.75
CA THR A 583 -31.54 15.93 -13.63
C THR A 583 -31.45 14.98 -14.83
N GLU A 584 -30.30 14.91 -15.50
CA GLU A 584 -30.10 13.99 -16.63
C GLU A 584 -30.18 12.51 -16.20
N THR A 585 -29.71 12.20 -14.99
CA THR A 585 -29.78 10.85 -14.41
C THR A 585 -31.19 10.46 -14.05
N GLU A 586 -31.95 11.34 -13.42
CA GLU A 586 -33.38 11.13 -13.13
C GLU A 586 -34.16 10.85 -14.42
N ALA A 587 -33.94 11.65 -15.47
CA ALA A 587 -34.59 11.44 -16.77
C ALA A 587 -34.24 10.07 -17.39
N ALA A 588 -32.96 9.69 -17.40
CA ALA A 588 -32.52 8.39 -17.94
C ALA A 588 -33.10 7.20 -17.15
N ILE A 589 -33.20 7.32 -15.83
CA ILE A 589 -33.82 6.31 -14.96
C ILE A 589 -35.32 6.21 -15.24
N SER A 590 -36.04 7.34 -15.31
CA SER A 590 -37.47 7.35 -15.62
C SER A 590 -37.78 6.66 -16.95
N GLU A 591 -36.98 6.89 -17.99
CA GLU A 591 -37.15 6.23 -19.29
C GLU A 591 -37.01 4.70 -19.20
N VAL A 592 -36.08 4.19 -18.38
CA VAL A 592 -35.93 2.75 -18.14
C VAL A 592 -37.08 2.22 -17.27
N MET A 593 -37.56 2.99 -16.30
CA MET A 593 -38.69 2.61 -15.47
C MET A 593 -39.98 2.44 -16.29
N GLU A 594 -40.23 3.35 -17.23
CA GLU A 594 -41.41 3.32 -18.10
C GLU A 594 -41.34 2.19 -19.14
N ALA A 595 -40.21 2.07 -19.85
CA ALA A 595 -40.06 1.14 -20.97
C ALA A 595 -39.57 -0.26 -20.56
N GLY A 596 -38.99 -0.40 -19.37
CA GLY A 596 -38.29 -1.59 -18.90
C GLY A 596 -39.18 -2.75 -18.51
N ASP A 597 -38.61 -3.95 -18.55
CA ASP A 597 -39.17 -5.14 -17.94
C ASP A 597 -38.94 -5.10 -16.42
N ARG A 598 -39.41 -6.12 -15.70
CA ARG A 598 -39.28 -6.17 -14.24
C ARG A 598 -37.81 -6.09 -13.78
N THR A 599 -36.90 -6.80 -14.44
CA THR A 599 -35.49 -6.84 -14.05
C THR A 599 -34.82 -5.49 -14.26
N GLU A 600 -35.18 -4.81 -15.34
CA GLU A 600 -34.65 -3.48 -15.68
C GLU A 600 -35.20 -2.38 -14.78
N ARG A 601 -36.48 -2.47 -14.41
CA ARG A 601 -37.07 -1.59 -13.39
C ARG A 601 -36.40 -1.78 -12.03
N ASP A 602 -36.24 -3.03 -11.59
CA ASP A 602 -35.55 -3.33 -10.34
C ASP A 602 -34.11 -2.78 -10.34
N LEU A 603 -33.42 -2.83 -11.49
CA LEU A 603 -32.10 -2.22 -11.69
C LEU A 603 -32.18 -0.69 -11.58
N ALA A 604 -33.09 -0.05 -12.32
CA ALA A 604 -33.25 1.41 -12.32
C ALA A 604 -33.61 1.96 -10.93
N GLU A 605 -34.49 1.30 -10.17
CA GLU A 605 -34.84 1.67 -8.79
C GLU A 605 -33.64 1.62 -7.83
N ARG A 606 -32.77 0.60 -7.97
CA ARG A 606 -31.54 0.51 -7.18
C ARG A 606 -30.58 1.66 -7.52
N GLN A 607 -30.42 1.95 -8.80
CA GLN A 607 -29.53 3.02 -9.26
C GLN A 607 -30.03 4.40 -8.83
N GLN A 608 -31.35 4.62 -8.83
CA GLN A 608 -31.96 5.86 -8.37
C GLN A 608 -31.54 6.19 -6.93
N ARG A 609 -31.74 5.25 -6.00
CA ARG A 609 -31.38 5.47 -4.58
C ARG A 609 -29.89 5.77 -4.40
N ILE A 610 -29.02 5.04 -5.11
CA ILE A 610 -27.56 5.24 -5.03
C ILE A 610 -27.17 6.62 -5.55
N ASN A 611 -27.74 7.05 -6.67
CA ASN A 611 -27.42 8.33 -7.29
C ASN A 611 -27.98 9.51 -6.45
N GLU A 612 -29.18 9.38 -5.88
CA GLU A 612 -29.75 10.37 -4.96
C GLU A 612 -28.84 10.57 -3.72
N GLU A 613 -28.38 9.48 -3.08
CA GLU A 613 -27.42 9.55 -1.97
C GLU A 613 -26.08 10.21 -2.39
N LEU A 614 -25.56 9.84 -3.57
CA LEU A 614 -24.32 10.41 -4.10
C LEU A 614 -24.44 11.92 -4.31
N PHE A 615 -25.47 12.39 -5.01
CA PHE A 615 -25.65 13.80 -5.32
C PHE A 615 -25.92 14.63 -4.06
N GLN A 616 -26.75 14.14 -3.15
CA GLN A 616 -26.97 14.80 -1.86
C GLN A 616 -25.66 14.98 -1.09
N ARG A 617 -24.79 13.97 -1.08
CA ARG A 617 -23.53 14.05 -0.34
C ARG A 617 -22.52 14.98 -1.01
N ILE A 618 -22.46 14.99 -2.34
CA ILE A 618 -21.63 15.94 -3.08
C ILE A 618 -22.12 17.38 -2.82
N HIS A 619 -23.43 17.63 -2.82
CA HIS A 619 -23.98 18.95 -2.48
C HIS A 619 -23.59 19.40 -1.07
N GLN A 620 -23.75 18.54 -0.06
CA GLN A 620 -23.36 18.87 1.31
C GLN A 620 -21.88 19.24 1.42
N LEU A 621 -20.99 18.48 0.79
CA LEU A 621 -19.56 18.80 0.80
C LEU A 621 -19.24 20.10 0.06
N ILE A 622 -19.89 20.32 -1.08
CA ILE A 622 -19.74 21.58 -1.79
C ILE A 622 -20.19 22.71 -0.88
N GLU A 623 -21.32 22.63 -0.17
CA GLU A 623 -21.85 23.66 0.74
C GLU A 623 -20.95 23.91 1.96
N GLU A 624 -20.51 22.86 2.66
CA GLU A 624 -19.64 22.94 3.85
C GLU A 624 -18.30 23.65 3.57
N ASP A 625 -17.83 23.64 2.32
CA ASP A 625 -16.60 24.34 1.90
C ASP A 625 -16.77 25.87 1.63
N ALA A 626 -17.94 26.46 1.93
CA ALA A 626 -18.18 27.92 1.84
C ALA A 626 -17.76 28.71 3.08
N ASP A 627 -17.68 28.05 4.22
CA ASP A 627 -17.37 28.64 5.50
C ASP A 627 -15.90 28.39 5.87
#